data_AF-A0A366RUZ3-F1
#
_entry.id   AF-A0A366RUZ3-F1
#
_cell.length_a   1.000
_cell.length_b   1.000
_cell.length_c   1.000
_cell.angle_alpha   90.00
_cell.angle_beta   90.00
_cell.angle_gamma   90.00
#
_symmetry.space_group_name_H-M   'P 1'
#
loop_
_entity.id
_entity.type
_entity.pdbx_description
1 polymer ?
#
loop_
_entity_poly.entity_id
_entity_poly.type
_entity_poly.pdbx_seq_one_letter_code
_entity_poly.pdbx_strand_id
1 'polypeptide(L)'
;MEPAKNPGLGSSMFCSRCSTIDFDSLSGSSYKPSHDNDILTIEGAIDESWASPSCALCLLFKATAPPPAYKNLGPLLAWQNERSLTLLSPDKAGQIVGDTKSHVLIIKNKQGVQSFPDPNRSLCLQSDTAQTIRVLDPQHIDFSILEHWLSTCHNSHGESCGLEETAVIQCLQVINVHTQQVENAGKGARYVALSYMWGQQKQTGPPAPLSTSQTMLAERRGSSPGSLDTGSHEFPPTIRDAMVVTKKMGFHYLWVDRYCIPQDESKSKEKDDHIKQMDKIYRKAELTIVAAAGQGPEYGLPGVGSTPRIPQPSVQIGKHTLISTMTTPRFMIYSSPWYSRGWTYQEGICSRRRLLFTDEQVFFECQQMSCRETVDYMWPTSNGTSA
;
A
#
# COMPACT_ATOMS: atom_id res chain seq x y z
N MET A 1 16.67 2.53 -20.29
CA MET A 1 17.65 1.64 -19.63
C MET A 1 16.90 0.38 -19.28
N GLU A 2 17.22 -0.73 -19.93
CA GLU A 2 16.63 -2.04 -19.61
C GLU A 2 16.90 -2.37 -18.13
N PRO A 3 15.93 -2.97 -17.41
CA PRO A 3 16.21 -3.49 -16.07
C PRO A 3 17.27 -4.58 -16.19
N ALA A 4 18.34 -4.45 -15.40
CA ALA A 4 19.45 -5.38 -15.41
C ALA A 4 18.94 -6.81 -15.16
N LYS A 5 19.03 -7.66 -16.18
CA LYS A 5 18.92 -9.12 -16.03
C LYS A 5 20.05 -9.55 -15.10
N ASN A 6 19.72 -9.87 -13.85
CA ASN A 6 20.66 -10.45 -12.90
C ASN A 6 21.12 -11.80 -13.46
N PRO A 7 22.42 -12.00 -13.78
CA PRO A 7 22.91 -13.30 -14.18
C PRO A 7 22.75 -14.27 -13.00
N GLY A 8 22.13 -15.43 -13.26
CA GLY A 8 21.82 -16.42 -12.22
C GLY A 8 23.02 -16.68 -11.31
N LEU A 9 22.85 -16.40 -10.02
CA LEU A 9 23.91 -16.58 -9.02
C LEU A 9 24.12 -18.07 -8.76
N GLY A 10 25.36 -18.53 -8.96
CA GLY A 10 25.80 -19.87 -8.58
C GLY A 10 25.91 -20.04 -7.06
N SER A 11 25.85 -21.28 -6.59
CA SER A 11 25.92 -21.70 -5.18
C SER A 11 27.19 -21.25 -4.42
N SER A 12 28.19 -20.69 -5.10
CA SER A 12 29.46 -20.24 -4.53
C SER A 12 29.39 -18.92 -3.74
N MET A 13 28.23 -18.27 -3.66
CA MET A 13 28.05 -17.02 -2.89
C MET A 13 27.26 -17.20 -1.59
N PHE A 14 26.98 -18.43 -1.16
CA PHE A 14 26.31 -18.66 0.12
C PHE A 14 27.30 -18.94 1.24
N CYS A 15 27.00 -18.43 2.44
CA CYS A 15 27.73 -18.85 3.63
C CYS A 15 27.39 -20.31 3.97
N SER A 16 28.20 -20.95 4.81
CA SER A 16 28.02 -22.35 5.22
C SER A 16 26.62 -22.68 5.77
N ARG A 17 25.93 -21.69 6.36
CA ARG A 17 24.55 -21.85 6.86
C ARG A 17 23.51 -21.81 5.75
N CYS A 18 23.68 -20.94 4.76
CA CYS A 18 22.71 -20.79 3.67
C CYS A 18 22.93 -21.83 2.57
N SER A 19 24.14 -22.40 2.45
CA SER A 19 24.44 -23.45 1.47
C SER A 19 23.79 -24.79 1.77
N THR A 20 23.28 -25.02 2.99
CA THR A 20 22.58 -26.26 3.36
C THR A 20 21.10 -26.24 2.97
N ILE A 21 20.59 -25.14 2.43
CA ILE A 21 19.18 -24.99 2.06
C ILE A 21 18.95 -25.64 0.69
N ASP A 22 18.14 -26.69 0.67
CA ASP A 22 17.74 -27.38 -0.55
C ASP A 22 16.44 -26.79 -1.14
N PHE A 23 16.58 -25.81 -2.03
CA PHE A 23 15.43 -25.17 -2.69
C PHE A 23 14.67 -26.08 -3.67
N ASP A 24 15.33 -27.12 -4.22
CA ASP A 24 14.67 -28.06 -5.12
C ASP A 24 13.65 -28.90 -4.35
N SER A 25 14.05 -29.43 -3.18
CA SER A 25 13.16 -30.14 -2.27
C SER A 25 12.01 -29.26 -1.77
N LEU A 26 12.26 -27.95 -1.54
CA LEU A 26 11.22 -27.00 -1.12
C LEU A 26 10.18 -26.71 -2.21
N SER A 27 10.52 -26.93 -3.49
CA SER A 27 9.67 -26.61 -4.66
C SER A 27 8.91 -27.81 -5.24
N GLY A 28 9.16 -29.02 -4.74
CA GLY A 28 8.64 -30.26 -5.32
C GLY A 28 7.18 -30.55 -4.96
N SER A 29 6.37 -30.96 -5.94
CA SER A 29 4.95 -31.33 -5.80
C SER A 29 4.65 -32.53 -4.90
N SER A 30 5.67 -33.26 -4.46
CA SER A 30 5.60 -34.48 -3.64
C SER A 30 5.96 -34.27 -2.18
N TYR A 31 6.30 -33.03 -1.79
CA TYR A 31 6.67 -32.69 -0.42
C TYR A 31 5.45 -32.89 0.50
N LYS A 32 5.62 -33.65 1.59
CA LYS A 32 4.61 -33.84 2.63
C LYS A 32 5.14 -33.24 3.91
N PRO A 33 4.51 -32.20 4.47
CA PRO A 33 5.07 -31.57 5.63
C PRO A 33 5.05 -32.51 6.86
N SER A 34 6.20 -32.70 7.50
CA SER A 34 6.35 -33.37 8.79
C SER A 34 6.60 -32.31 9.88
N HIS A 35 5.83 -32.39 10.98
CA HIS A 35 5.70 -31.29 11.94
C HIS A 35 7.00 -30.73 12.56
N ASP A 36 8.13 -31.45 12.53
CA ASP A 36 9.38 -31.04 13.19
C ASP A 36 10.60 -30.84 12.27
N ASN A 37 10.63 -31.41 11.05
CA ASN A 37 11.82 -31.35 10.17
C ASN A 37 11.78 -30.28 9.08
N ASP A 38 10.64 -29.59 8.92
CA ASP A 38 10.40 -28.67 7.80
C ASP A 38 10.64 -27.19 8.16
N ILE A 39 11.18 -26.95 9.35
CA ILE A 39 11.54 -25.62 9.81
C ILE A 39 12.94 -25.34 9.32
N LEU A 40 13.05 -24.43 8.35
CA LEU A 40 14.32 -23.82 8.00
C LEU A 40 14.73 -22.90 9.16
N THR A 41 15.34 -23.51 10.17
CA THR A 41 15.77 -22.81 11.37
C THR A 41 17.10 -22.14 11.07
N ILE A 42 17.07 -20.83 10.83
CA ILE A 42 18.30 -20.05 10.76
C ILE A 42 18.60 -19.53 12.16
N GLU A 43 19.43 -20.26 12.88
CA GLU A 43 19.77 -19.88 14.25
C GLU A 43 20.56 -18.56 14.30
N GLY A 44 20.17 -17.69 15.23
CA GLY A 44 20.83 -16.42 15.54
C GLY A 44 19.93 -15.18 15.42
N ALA A 45 20.22 -14.16 16.23
CA ALA A 45 19.54 -12.87 16.14
C ALA A 45 19.98 -12.15 14.86
N ILE A 46 19.05 -11.67 14.02
CA ILE A 46 19.40 -10.89 12.82
C ILE A 46 19.81 -9.47 13.24
N ASP A 47 21.03 -9.34 13.76
CA ASP A 47 21.72 -8.08 13.95
C ASP A 47 22.79 -7.87 12.86
N GLU A 48 23.55 -6.77 12.92
CA GLU A 48 24.59 -6.46 11.94
C GLU A 48 25.72 -7.49 11.89
N SER A 49 25.90 -8.29 12.95
CA SER A 49 26.94 -9.31 13.05
C SER A 49 26.52 -10.68 12.50
N TRP A 50 25.22 -10.93 12.39
CA TRP A 50 24.68 -12.22 11.93
C TRP A 50 24.75 -12.42 10.42
N ALA A 51 24.42 -11.38 9.65
CA ALA A 51 24.36 -11.47 8.21
C ALA A 51 25.76 -11.42 7.60
N SER A 52 26.15 -12.46 6.87
CA SER A 52 27.36 -12.40 6.05
C SER A 52 27.11 -11.43 4.88
N PRO A 53 27.92 -10.36 4.72
CA PRO A 53 27.70 -9.35 3.68
C PRO A 53 27.92 -9.88 2.27
N SER A 54 28.64 -10.99 2.12
CA SER A 54 28.85 -11.68 0.84
C SER A 54 27.77 -12.72 0.53
N CYS A 55 26.85 -13.00 1.47
CA CYS A 55 25.82 -14.01 1.30
C CYS A 55 24.48 -13.37 0.90
N ALA A 56 24.07 -13.59 -0.36
CA ALA A 56 22.83 -13.02 -0.90
C ALA A 56 21.59 -13.43 -0.09
N LEU A 57 21.53 -14.67 0.41
CA LEU A 57 20.45 -15.14 1.27
C LEU A 57 20.44 -14.44 2.64
N CYS A 58 21.59 -14.23 3.27
CA CYS A 58 21.67 -13.46 4.51
C CYS A 58 21.18 -12.02 4.31
N LEU A 59 21.55 -11.38 3.19
CA LEU A 59 21.09 -10.04 2.85
C LEU A 59 19.58 -10.00 2.61
N LEU A 60 19.01 -10.99 1.92
CA LEU A 60 17.57 -11.11 1.72
C LEU A 60 16.83 -11.28 3.05
N PHE A 61 17.27 -12.19 3.92
CA PHE A 61 16.64 -12.40 5.23
C PHE A 61 16.72 -11.15 6.09
N LYS A 62 17.85 -10.43 6.07
CA LYS A 62 17.99 -9.13 6.75
C LYS A 62 17.03 -8.08 6.20
N ALA A 63 16.89 -7.99 4.87
CA ALA A 63 15.97 -7.05 4.22
C ALA A 63 14.48 -7.39 4.45
N THR A 64 14.18 -8.64 4.83
CA THR A 64 12.83 -9.14 5.06
C THR A 64 12.48 -9.18 6.56
N ALA A 65 13.48 -9.01 7.44
CA ALA A 65 13.28 -8.96 8.87
C ALA A 65 12.37 -7.78 9.29
N PRO A 66 11.54 -7.93 10.34
CA PRO A 66 10.67 -6.87 10.82
C PRO A 66 11.48 -5.65 11.32
N PRO A 67 10.87 -4.45 11.36
CA PRO A 67 11.57 -3.20 11.70
C PRO A 67 12.26 -3.20 13.07
N PRO A 68 13.27 -2.31 13.28
CA PRO A 68 14.05 -2.21 14.51
C PRO A 68 13.27 -2.13 15.82
N ALA A 69 12.08 -1.53 15.83
CA ALA A 69 11.20 -1.46 17.00
C ALA A 69 10.78 -2.84 17.53
N TYR A 70 10.98 -3.89 16.72
CA TYR A 70 10.72 -5.29 17.00
C TYR A 70 12.04 -6.11 17.14
N LYS A 71 13.18 -5.46 17.44
CA LYS A 71 14.53 -6.11 17.54
C LYS A 71 14.74 -7.03 18.73
N ASN A 72 13.95 -6.96 19.80
CA ASN A 72 14.13 -7.80 21.00
C ASN A 72 13.64 -9.25 20.81
N LEU A 73 13.59 -9.72 19.57
CA LEU A 73 12.82 -10.90 19.16
C LEU A 73 13.72 -12.06 18.71
N GLY A 74 14.70 -12.44 19.54
CA GLY A 74 15.38 -13.74 19.48
C GLY A 74 15.87 -14.21 18.10
N PRO A 75 16.12 -15.52 17.91
CA PRO A 75 16.43 -16.08 16.61
C PRO A 75 15.17 -16.12 15.71
N LEU A 76 15.33 -15.75 14.43
CA LEU A 76 14.27 -15.83 13.43
C LEU A 76 14.16 -17.25 12.87
N LEU A 77 13.00 -17.86 13.01
CA LEU A 77 12.63 -19.11 12.34
C LEU A 77 12.07 -18.78 10.96
N ALA A 78 12.66 -19.33 9.90
CA ALA A 78 12.00 -19.38 8.61
C ALA A 78 11.15 -20.66 8.58
N TRP A 79 9.83 -20.50 8.68
CA TRP A 79 8.91 -21.63 8.59
C TRP A 79 8.51 -21.83 7.13
N GLN A 80 8.70 -23.05 6.60
CA GLN A 80 7.99 -23.46 5.39
C GLN A 80 6.61 -23.93 5.83
N ASN A 81 5.57 -23.25 5.36
CA ASN A 81 4.23 -23.78 5.45
C ASN A 81 3.69 -23.95 4.04
N GLU A 82 3.08 -25.10 3.76
CA GLU A 82 2.04 -25.18 2.74
C GLU A 82 0.86 -24.33 3.21
N ARG A 83 0.97 -23.01 3.12
CA ARG A 83 -0.22 -22.19 3.07
C ARG A 83 -0.72 -22.29 1.64
N SER A 84 -1.84 -23.00 1.48
CA SER A 84 -2.79 -22.62 0.43
C SER A 84 -2.93 -21.10 0.50
N LEU A 85 -2.42 -20.40 -0.52
CA LEU A 85 -2.89 -19.04 -0.75
C LEU A 85 -4.32 -19.23 -1.24
N THR A 86 -5.25 -19.11 -0.30
CA THR A 86 -6.67 -19.10 -0.59
C THR A 86 -6.95 -17.88 -1.45
N LEU A 87 -7.13 -18.12 -2.74
CA LEU A 87 -7.63 -17.14 -3.68
C LEU A 87 -9.09 -16.93 -3.34
N LEU A 88 -9.43 -15.75 -2.86
CA LEU A 88 -10.81 -15.38 -2.61
C LEU A 88 -11.44 -14.88 -3.91
N SER A 89 -12.70 -15.24 -4.10
CA SER A 89 -13.49 -14.89 -5.26
C SER A 89 -13.57 -13.37 -5.31
N PRO A 90 -13.15 -12.78 -6.43
CA PRO A 90 -13.32 -11.36 -6.68
C PRO A 90 -14.77 -10.90 -6.53
N ASP A 91 -15.67 -11.78 -6.93
CA ASP A 91 -17.05 -11.47 -7.21
C ASP A 91 -17.99 -11.88 -6.07
N LYS A 92 -17.49 -12.68 -5.12
CA LYS A 92 -18.27 -13.15 -3.97
C LYS A 92 -17.41 -13.14 -2.71
N ALA A 93 -17.73 -12.22 -1.81
CA ALA A 93 -17.04 -12.10 -0.53
C ALA A 93 -17.03 -13.44 0.22
N GLY A 94 -15.84 -13.86 0.64
CA GLY A 94 -15.63 -15.10 1.39
C GLY A 94 -15.69 -16.39 0.58
N GLN A 95 -16.00 -16.35 -0.73
CA GLN A 95 -15.91 -17.54 -1.57
C GLN A 95 -14.44 -17.80 -1.92
N ILE A 96 -14.00 -19.05 -1.92
CA ILE A 96 -12.65 -19.46 -2.35
C ILE A 96 -12.74 -19.87 -3.84
N VAL A 97 -11.96 -19.23 -4.72
CA VAL A 97 -11.88 -19.54 -6.17
C VAL A 97 -10.70 -20.41 -6.55
N GLY A 98 -9.78 -20.65 -5.63
CA GLY A 98 -8.68 -21.59 -5.82
C GLY A 98 -7.72 -21.57 -4.65
N ASP A 99 -6.98 -22.66 -4.48
CA ASP A 99 -5.83 -22.70 -3.58
C ASP A 99 -4.59 -22.76 -4.46
N THR A 100 -3.74 -21.73 -4.42
CA THR A 100 -2.40 -21.89 -4.99
C THR A 100 -1.51 -22.50 -3.93
N LYS A 101 -0.92 -23.65 -4.25
CA LYS A 101 0.16 -24.24 -3.46
C LYS A 101 1.42 -23.42 -3.73
N SER A 102 1.56 -22.32 -2.99
CA SER A 102 2.79 -21.54 -2.98
C SER A 102 3.66 -21.99 -1.83
N HIS A 103 4.93 -22.27 -2.10
CA HIS A 103 5.89 -22.55 -1.05
C HIS A 103 6.30 -21.21 -0.41
N VAL A 104 5.62 -20.86 0.69
CA VAL A 104 5.86 -19.61 1.43
C VAL A 104 6.82 -19.89 2.58
N LEU A 105 7.96 -19.22 2.56
CA LEU A 105 8.89 -19.11 3.68
C LEU A 105 8.50 -17.90 4.52
N ILE A 106 7.97 -18.14 5.71
CA ILE A 106 7.60 -17.09 6.64
C ILE A 106 8.75 -16.87 7.62
N ILE A 107 9.33 -15.67 7.65
CA ILE A 107 10.34 -15.29 8.63
C ILE A 107 9.60 -14.80 9.88
N LYS A 108 9.68 -15.54 10.98
CA LYS A 108 8.99 -15.26 12.25
C LYS A 108 9.90 -15.44 13.45
N ASN A 109 9.60 -14.78 14.55
CA ASN A 109 10.26 -15.02 15.82
C ASN A 109 9.81 -16.36 16.45
N LYS A 110 10.76 -17.13 17.00
CA LYS A 110 10.56 -18.34 17.81
C LYS A 110 9.61 -18.18 19.00
N GLN A 111 9.49 -16.97 19.57
CA GLN A 111 8.60 -16.72 20.72
C GLN A 111 7.12 -16.57 20.35
N GLY A 112 6.75 -16.69 19.07
CA GLY A 112 5.35 -16.72 18.65
C GLY A 112 4.55 -15.48 19.04
N VAL A 113 5.21 -14.36 19.37
CA VAL A 113 4.55 -13.13 19.81
C VAL A 113 3.63 -12.67 18.68
N GLN A 114 2.33 -12.84 18.90
CA GLN A 114 1.29 -12.26 18.05
C GLN A 114 1.31 -10.74 18.28
N SER A 115 2.23 -10.04 17.64
CA SER A 115 2.16 -8.59 17.56
C SER A 115 1.04 -8.24 16.57
N PHE A 116 0.06 -7.47 17.03
CA PHE A 116 -0.95 -6.88 16.17
C PHE A 116 -0.69 -5.37 16.04
N PRO A 117 -0.62 -4.82 14.82
CA PRO A 117 -0.60 -5.53 13.53
C PRO A 117 0.69 -6.31 13.28
N ASP A 118 0.63 -7.35 12.44
CA ASP A 118 1.77 -8.24 12.14
C ASP A 118 2.82 -7.53 11.24
N PRO A 119 4.04 -7.25 11.73
CA PRO A 119 5.09 -6.60 10.96
C PRO A 119 5.81 -7.56 10.00
N ASN A 120 5.54 -8.87 10.09
CA ASN A 120 6.33 -9.85 9.36
C ASN A 120 6.06 -9.80 7.85
N ARG A 121 7.13 -9.87 7.08
CA ARG A 121 7.10 -10.10 5.64
C ARG A 121 7.26 -11.60 5.39
N SER A 122 6.67 -12.09 4.30
CA SER A 122 6.86 -13.49 3.86
C SER A 122 7.69 -13.51 2.59
N LEU A 123 8.45 -14.58 2.36
CA LEU A 123 9.12 -14.85 1.10
C LEU A 123 8.34 -15.95 0.38
N CYS A 124 8.03 -15.77 -0.90
CA CYS A 124 7.52 -16.85 -1.74
C CYS A 124 8.65 -17.36 -2.61
N LEU A 125 8.76 -18.69 -2.71
CA LEU A 125 9.61 -19.36 -3.68
C LEU A 125 8.83 -19.49 -4.99
N GLN A 126 9.32 -18.82 -6.04
CA GLN A 126 8.84 -18.94 -7.40
C GLN A 126 9.84 -19.76 -8.22
N SER A 127 9.33 -20.60 -9.10
CA SER A 127 10.11 -21.33 -10.10
C SER A 127 9.56 -21.03 -11.48
N ASP A 128 10.28 -21.39 -12.55
CA ASP A 128 9.82 -21.17 -13.93
C ASP A 128 8.40 -21.69 -14.21
N THR A 129 7.94 -22.69 -13.43
CA THR A 129 6.61 -23.29 -13.53
C THR A 129 5.56 -22.69 -12.59
N ALA A 130 5.94 -21.90 -11.59
CA ALA A 130 5.04 -21.38 -10.56
C ALA A 130 5.36 -19.93 -10.21
N GLN A 131 4.57 -19.00 -10.77
CA GLN A 131 4.66 -17.56 -10.48
C GLN A 131 3.42 -17.12 -9.68
N THR A 132 3.56 -17.01 -8.37
CA THR A 132 2.43 -16.75 -7.46
C THR A 132 2.40 -15.33 -6.87
N ILE A 133 3.49 -14.57 -7.00
CA ILE A 133 3.58 -13.18 -6.58
C ILE A 133 4.18 -12.31 -7.68
N ARG A 134 3.74 -11.05 -7.76
CA ARG A 134 4.25 -10.11 -8.75
C ARG A 134 5.58 -9.53 -8.30
N VAL A 135 6.47 -9.34 -9.26
CA VAL A 135 7.67 -8.52 -9.10
C VAL A 135 7.30 -7.07 -9.38
N LEU A 136 7.46 -6.19 -8.39
CA LEU A 136 7.10 -4.78 -8.52
C LEU A 136 8.25 -3.96 -9.13
N ASP A 137 7.92 -3.08 -10.08
CA ASP A 137 8.86 -2.06 -10.56
C ASP A 137 8.97 -0.92 -9.53
N PRO A 138 10.13 -0.67 -8.90
CA PRO A 138 10.26 0.40 -7.93
C PRO A 138 9.91 1.80 -8.45
N GLN A 139 10.00 2.03 -9.77
CA GLN A 139 9.75 3.36 -10.36
C GLN A 139 8.32 3.58 -10.82
N HIS A 140 7.62 2.51 -11.22
CA HIS A 140 6.31 2.64 -11.86
C HIS A 140 5.31 1.64 -11.29
N ILE A 141 4.12 2.13 -10.97
CA ILE A 141 2.96 1.31 -10.68
C ILE A 141 2.33 0.82 -11.98
N ASP A 142 1.89 -0.43 -11.97
CA ASP A 142 1.04 -0.97 -13.01
C ASP A 142 -0.42 -0.55 -12.78
N PHE A 143 -0.86 0.47 -13.52
CA PHE A 143 -2.22 0.99 -13.44
C PHE A 143 -3.28 -0.03 -13.91
N SER A 144 -2.92 -1.01 -14.74
CA SER A 144 -3.88 -2.01 -15.23
C SER A 144 -4.46 -2.86 -14.09
N ILE A 145 -3.64 -3.14 -13.08
CA ILE A 145 -4.06 -3.86 -11.87
C ILE A 145 -5.07 -3.01 -11.06
N LEU A 146 -4.81 -1.71 -10.95
CA LEU A 146 -5.68 -0.79 -10.20
C LEU A 146 -7.04 -0.64 -10.89
N GLU A 147 -7.04 -0.47 -12.21
CA GLU A 147 -8.25 -0.45 -13.04
C GLU A 147 -9.05 -1.74 -12.89
N HIS A 148 -8.36 -2.88 -12.88
CA HIS A 148 -8.99 -4.20 -12.71
C HIS A 148 -9.67 -4.36 -11.35
N TRP A 149 -9.03 -3.94 -10.25
CA TRP A 149 -9.64 -3.96 -8.92
C TRP A 149 -10.89 -3.08 -8.84
N LEU A 150 -10.81 -1.87 -9.40
CA LEU A 150 -11.94 -0.95 -9.43
C LEU A 150 -13.10 -1.50 -10.28
N SER A 151 -12.79 -2.06 -11.46
CA SER A 151 -13.77 -2.70 -12.35
C SER A 151 -14.46 -3.88 -11.68
N THR A 152 -13.70 -4.78 -11.04
CA THR A 152 -14.26 -5.89 -10.26
C THR A 152 -15.23 -5.38 -9.20
N CYS A 153 -14.83 -4.35 -8.43
CA CYS A 153 -15.71 -3.79 -7.41
C CYS A 153 -17.00 -3.21 -8.00
N HIS A 154 -16.92 -2.52 -9.14
CA HIS A 154 -18.10 -1.99 -9.83
C HIS A 154 -19.04 -3.09 -10.32
N ASN A 155 -18.48 -4.14 -10.91
CA ASN A 155 -19.28 -5.15 -11.61
C ASN A 155 -19.88 -6.20 -10.66
N SER A 156 -19.24 -6.43 -9.51
CA SER A 156 -19.54 -7.61 -8.70
C SER A 156 -20.02 -7.31 -7.29
N HIS A 157 -19.77 -6.10 -6.75
CA HIS A 157 -20.13 -5.80 -5.35
C HIS A 157 -21.48 -5.07 -5.20
N GLY A 158 -22.14 -4.73 -6.32
CA GLY A 158 -23.52 -4.21 -6.34
C GLY A 158 -23.78 -3.11 -5.31
N GLU A 159 -24.87 -3.21 -4.55
CA GLU A 159 -25.28 -2.25 -3.53
C GLU A 159 -24.27 -2.10 -2.39
N SER A 160 -23.52 -3.16 -2.04
CA SER A 160 -22.58 -3.09 -0.92
C SER A 160 -21.44 -2.11 -1.16
N CYS A 161 -21.03 -1.90 -2.41
CA CYS A 161 -20.07 -0.87 -2.78
C CYS A 161 -20.72 0.25 -3.60
N GLY A 162 -22.03 0.22 -3.80
CA GLY A 162 -22.78 1.19 -4.60
C GLY A 162 -22.94 2.53 -3.90
N LEU A 163 -23.40 3.53 -4.65
CA LEU A 163 -23.83 4.80 -4.09
C LEU A 163 -25.32 4.73 -3.75
N GLU A 164 -25.67 5.03 -2.50
CA GLU A 164 -27.05 5.39 -2.18
C GLU A 164 -27.33 6.79 -2.75
N GLU A 165 -28.34 6.91 -3.62
CA GLU A 165 -28.64 8.12 -4.41
C GLU A 165 -29.07 9.36 -3.60
N THR A 166 -29.11 9.28 -2.26
CA THR A 166 -29.88 10.22 -1.44
C THR A 166 -29.14 11.52 -1.07
N ALA A 167 -27.81 11.54 -1.07
CA ALA A 167 -27.06 12.67 -0.48
C ALA A 167 -26.60 13.72 -1.51
N VAL A 168 -27.39 14.75 -1.82
CA VAL A 168 -26.90 15.88 -2.65
C VAL A 168 -25.79 16.63 -1.91
N ILE A 169 -24.64 16.83 -2.56
CA ILE A 169 -23.57 17.72 -2.06
C ILE A 169 -23.80 19.09 -2.66
N GLN A 170 -23.97 20.10 -1.81
CA GLN A 170 -24.16 21.47 -2.23
C GLN A 170 -22.82 22.13 -2.53
N CYS A 171 -22.74 22.82 -3.67
CA CYS A 171 -21.59 23.64 -4.06
C CYS A 171 -20.24 22.89 -4.10
N LEU A 172 -20.25 21.61 -4.48
CA LEU A 172 -19.03 20.81 -4.59
C LEU A 172 -18.05 21.45 -5.59
N GLN A 173 -16.88 21.86 -5.11
CA GLN A 173 -15.77 22.28 -5.97
C GLN A 173 -14.84 21.09 -6.21
N VAL A 174 -14.26 21.00 -7.40
CA VAL A 174 -13.31 19.95 -7.79
C VAL A 174 -12.21 20.54 -8.66
N ILE A 175 -11.03 19.93 -8.63
CA ILE A 175 -9.97 20.22 -9.59
C ILE A 175 -10.24 19.40 -10.85
N ASN A 176 -10.42 20.09 -11.98
CA ASN A 176 -10.38 19.46 -13.29
C ASN A 176 -8.92 19.11 -13.61
N VAL A 177 -8.61 17.83 -13.65
CA VAL A 177 -7.21 17.38 -13.73
C VAL A 177 -6.56 17.73 -15.08
N HIS A 178 -7.34 17.96 -16.12
CA HIS A 178 -6.85 18.32 -17.46
C HIS A 178 -6.52 19.80 -17.56
N THR A 179 -7.39 20.67 -17.05
CA THR A 179 -7.19 22.13 -17.08
C THR A 179 -6.39 22.64 -15.88
N GLN A 180 -6.26 21.81 -14.83
CA GLN A 180 -5.63 22.16 -13.56
C GLN A 180 -6.30 23.35 -12.85
N GLN A 181 -7.62 23.51 -13.07
CA GLN A 181 -8.42 24.59 -12.47
C GLN A 181 -9.44 24.02 -11.48
N VAL A 182 -9.72 24.79 -10.44
CA VAL A 182 -10.83 24.51 -9.52
C VAL A 182 -12.12 25.00 -10.17
N GLU A 183 -13.10 24.11 -10.32
CA GLU A 183 -14.40 24.41 -10.91
C GLU A 183 -15.55 23.81 -10.07
N ASN A 184 -16.75 24.31 -10.28
CA ASN A 184 -17.94 23.73 -9.66
C ASN A 184 -18.30 22.42 -10.36
N ALA A 185 -18.44 21.35 -9.58
CA ALA A 185 -18.84 20.05 -10.09
C ALA A 185 -20.29 20.10 -10.61
N GLY A 186 -20.50 19.60 -11.82
CA GLY A 186 -21.84 19.42 -12.38
C GLY A 186 -22.68 18.41 -11.57
N LYS A 187 -24.00 18.43 -11.76
CA LYS A 187 -24.88 17.40 -11.17
C LYS A 187 -24.45 16.01 -11.65
N GLY A 188 -24.23 15.09 -10.72
CA GLY A 188 -23.79 13.72 -11.02
C GLY A 188 -22.32 13.61 -11.43
N ALA A 189 -21.50 14.65 -11.24
CA ALA A 189 -20.08 14.57 -11.51
C ALA A 189 -19.42 13.43 -10.71
N ARG A 190 -18.67 12.60 -11.42
CA ARG A 190 -17.87 11.52 -10.86
C ARG A 190 -16.47 12.06 -10.57
N TYR A 191 -16.00 11.89 -9.34
CA TYR A 191 -14.72 12.41 -8.90
C TYR A 191 -14.00 11.43 -7.99
N VAL A 192 -12.69 11.61 -7.91
CA VAL A 192 -11.79 10.95 -6.97
C VAL A 192 -11.51 11.92 -5.84
N ALA A 193 -11.42 11.46 -4.59
CA ALA A 193 -10.99 12.28 -3.46
C ALA A 193 -9.53 11.98 -3.11
N LEU A 194 -8.79 12.98 -2.62
CA LEU A 194 -7.45 12.79 -2.05
C LEU A 194 -7.48 13.00 -0.54
N SER A 195 -7.04 11.98 0.19
CA SER A 195 -6.76 12.04 1.62
C SER A 195 -5.24 12.00 1.83
N TYR A 196 -4.69 13.07 2.41
CA TYR A 196 -3.25 13.26 2.59
C TYR A 196 -2.96 14.18 3.78
N MET A 197 -1.70 14.25 4.20
CA MET A 197 -1.28 15.19 5.22
C MET A 197 -0.86 16.51 4.61
N TRP A 198 -1.34 17.63 5.17
CA TRP A 198 -0.99 18.98 4.70
C TRP A 198 0.46 19.38 5.02
N GLY A 199 1.17 18.57 5.80
CA GLY A 199 2.52 18.82 6.31
C GLY A 199 2.51 19.54 7.66
N GLN A 200 3.57 19.35 8.46
CA GLN A 200 3.82 20.21 9.62
C GLN A 200 4.50 21.50 9.16
N GLN A 201 4.01 22.65 9.63
CA GLN A 201 4.71 23.91 9.49
C GLN A 201 6.09 23.75 10.15
N LYS A 202 7.18 24.12 9.47
CA LYS A 202 8.53 24.12 10.05
C LYS A 202 8.47 24.94 11.35
N GLN A 203 8.41 24.28 12.49
CA GLN A 203 8.64 24.94 13.76
C GLN A 203 10.12 25.30 13.79
N THR A 204 10.43 26.57 13.56
CA THR A 204 11.76 27.12 13.80
C THR A 204 11.96 27.23 15.31
N GLY A 205 12.24 26.10 15.96
CA GLY A 205 12.48 26.01 17.40
C GLY A 205 12.79 24.58 17.82
N PRO A 206 13.52 24.37 18.93
CA PRO A 206 13.86 23.02 19.41
C PRO A 206 12.58 22.25 19.78
N PRO A 207 12.52 20.93 19.50
CA PRO A 207 11.32 20.13 19.70
C PRO A 207 11.05 19.95 21.20
N ALA A 208 9.97 20.55 21.69
CA ALA A 208 9.40 20.21 22.98
C ALA A 208 8.45 19.00 22.81
N PRO A 209 8.41 18.06 23.77
CA PRO A 209 7.45 16.95 23.73
C PRO A 209 6.04 17.49 23.96
N LEU A 210 5.27 17.64 22.88
CA LEU A 210 3.85 18.03 22.94
C LEU A 210 3.01 16.78 23.26
N SER A 211 2.10 16.90 24.22
CA SER A 211 1.14 15.82 24.52
C SER A 211 0.05 15.73 23.45
N THR A 212 -0.56 14.55 23.30
CA THR A 212 -1.62 14.24 22.32
C THR A 212 -2.79 15.25 22.32
N SER A 213 -3.07 15.87 23.48
CA SER A 213 -4.11 16.91 23.61
C SER A 213 -3.69 18.27 23.02
N GLN A 214 -2.39 18.57 22.99
CA GLN A 214 -1.87 19.81 22.42
C GLN A 214 -1.77 19.75 20.89
N THR A 215 -1.57 18.56 20.30
CA THR A 215 -1.61 18.35 18.85
C THR A 215 -3.01 18.64 18.29
N MET A 216 -4.06 18.16 18.97
CA MET A 216 -5.46 18.40 18.59
C MET A 216 -5.86 19.89 18.69
N LEU A 217 -5.32 20.63 19.67
CA LEU A 217 -5.56 22.06 19.84
C LEU A 217 -4.72 22.92 18.89
N ALA A 218 -3.50 22.49 18.55
CA ALA A 218 -2.67 23.09 17.52
C ALA A 218 -3.28 22.92 16.12
N GLU A 219 -4.00 21.83 15.85
CA GLU A 219 -4.75 21.67 14.59
C GLU A 219 -6.00 22.56 14.53
N ARG A 220 -6.66 22.84 15.67
CA ARG A 220 -7.77 23.83 15.75
C ARG A 220 -7.30 25.29 15.60
N ARG A 221 -6.03 25.58 15.88
CA ARG A 221 -5.42 26.93 15.79
C ARG A 221 -4.40 27.08 14.65
N GLY A 222 -4.06 25.99 13.96
CA GLY A 222 -3.03 25.90 12.91
C GLY A 222 -3.49 26.41 11.55
N SER A 223 -4.37 27.40 11.55
CA SER A 223 -4.84 28.09 10.35
C SER A 223 -4.89 29.58 10.67
N SER A 224 -3.74 30.16 11.02
CA SER A 224 -3.53 31.60 10.79
C SER A 224 -2.90 31.77 9.41
N PRO A 225 -3.24 32.84 8.67
CA PRO A 225 -2.98 32.98 7.23
C PRO A 225 -1.50 33.22 6.97
N GLY A 226 -0.72 32.13 6.96
CA GLY A 226 0.56 32.10 6.28
C GLY A 226 0.26 32.20 4.80
N SER A 227 0.36 33.43 4.29
CA SER A 227 0.39 33.84 2.89
C SER A 227 0.38 32.66 1.92
N LEU A 228 -0.70 32.54 1.15
CA LEU A 228 -0.63 31.91 -0.16
C LEU A 228 0.57 32.55 -0.86
N ASP A 229 1.68 31.83 -0.93
CA ASP A 229 2.78 32.17 -1.80
C ASP A 229 2.22 31.92 -3.21
N THR A 230 1.47 32.91 -3.70
CA THR A 230 0.90 33.03 -5.03
C THR A 230 1.99 33.18 -6.10
N GLY A 231 3.26 32.97 -5.72
CA GLY A 231 4.44 33.06 -6.57
C GLY A 231 4.75 31.81 -7.41
N SER A 232 4.05 30.69 -7.23
CA SER A 232 4.09 29.59 -8.22
C SER A 232 2.78 28.80 -8.22
N HIS A 233 2.10 28.78 -9.37
CA HIS A 233 0.82 28.10 -9.63
C HIS A 233 0.93 26.56 -9.68
N GLU A 234 1.91 25.97 -8.99
CA GLU A 234 2.22 24.56 -9.15
C GLU A 234 1.70 23.75 -7.97
N PHE A 235 0.86 22.74 -8.26
CA PHE A 235 0.46 21.76 -7.26
C PHE A 235 1.70 21.04 -6.71
N PRO A 236 1.77 20.77 -5.39
CA PRO A 236 2.82 19.95 -4.82
C PRO A 236 2.85 18.52 -5.40
N PRO A 237 4.00 17.83 -5.33
CA PRO A 237 4.17 16.46 -5.81
C PRO A 237 3.03 15.49 -5.49
N THR A 238 2.59 15.39 -4.23
CA THR A 238 1.51 14.46 -3.84
C THR A 238 0.19 14.76 -4.57
N ILE A 239 -0.13 16.04 -4.77
CA ILE A 239 -1.35 16.45 -5.47
C ILE A 239 -1.20 16.23 -6.97
N ARG A 240 -0.04 16.55 -7.56
CA ARG A 240 0.23 16.27 -8.98
C ARG A 240 0.14 14.78 -9.29
N ASP A 241 0.75 13.95 -8.45
CA ASP A 241 0.71 12.50 -8.62
C ASP A 241 -0.73 11.98 -8.44
N ALA A 242 -1.50 12.51 -7.50
CA ALA A 242 -2.92 12.18 -7.37
C ALA A 242 -3.74 12.58 -8.61
N MET A 243 -3.43 13.71 -9.26
CA MET A 243 -4.04 14.09 -10.54
C MET A 243 -3.65 13.12 -11.66
N VAL A 244 -2.40 12.63 -11.69
CA VAL A 244 -1.96 11.60 -12.64
C VAL A 244 -2.74 10.29 -12.41
N VAL A 245 -2.84 9.84 -11.17
CA VAL A 245 -3.63 8.64 -10.81
C VAL A 245 -5.09 8.82 -11.24
N THR A 246 -5.68 9.97 -10.93
CA THR A 246 -7.07 10.29 -11.31
C THR A 246 -7.29 10.17 -12.81
N LYS A 247 -6.39 10.75 -13.63
CA LYS A 247 -6.43 10.63 -15.10
C LYS A 247 -6.28 9.19 -15.57
N LYS A 248 -5.29 8.47 -15.04
CA LYS A 248 -5.00 7.09 -15.43
C LYS A 248 -6.16 6.15 -15.10
N MET A 249 -6.82 6.37 -13.97
CA MET A 249 -8.02 5.64 -13.56
C MET A 249 -9.30 6.05 -14.33
N GLY A 250 -9.20 6.94 -15.33
CA GLY A 250 -10.32 7.34 -16.19
C GLY A 250 -11.23 8.42 -15.63
N PHE A 251 -10.79 9.17 -14.61
CA PHE A 251 -11.57 10.25 -14.00
C PHE A 251 -11.04 11.63 -14.38
N HIS A 252 -11.95 12.60 -14.42
CA HIS A 252 -11.66 13.98 -14.83
C HIS A 252 -11.51 14.93 -13.63
N TYR A 253 -12.00 14.52 -12.47
CA TYR A 253 -12.16 15.39 -11.32
C TYR A 253 -11.49 14.81 -10.09
N LEU A 254 -10.67 15.62 -9.45
CA LEU A 254 -10.03 15.34 -8.17
C LEU A 254 -10.52 16.35 -7.13
N TRP A 255 -11.07 15.85 -6.03
CA TRP A 255 -11.38 16.66 -4.87
C TRP A 255 -10.19 16.64 -3.89
N VAL A 256 -9.74 17.83 -3.51
CA VAL A 256 -8.66 18.03 -2.53
C VAL A 256 -9.11 19.10 -1.55
N ASP A 257 -9.25 18.73 -0.28
CA ASP A 257 -9.73 19.59 0.80
C ASP A 257 -9.13 21.02 0.80
N ARG A 258 -7.81 21.14 0.65
CA ARG A 258 -7.08 22.41 0.68
C ARG A 258 -7.46 23.37 -0.44
N TYR A 259 -7.83 22.83 -1.60
CA TYR A 259 -8.11 23.61 -2.81
C TYR A 259 -9.60 23.72 -3.12
N CYS A 260 -10.39 22.74 -2.69
CA CYS A 260 -11.82 22.64 -2.97
C CYS A 260 -12.69 23.17 -1.82
N ILE A 261 -12.10 23.44 -0.66
CA ILE A 261 -12.78 24.14 0.43
C ILE A 261 -12.27 25.59 0.47
N PRO A 262 -13.15 26.60 0.52
CA PRO A 262 -12.75 27.99 0.71
C PRO A 262 -11.85 28.16 1.94
N GLN A 263 -10.66 28.73 1.73
CA GLN A 263 -9.70 28.97 2.82
C GLN A 263 -9.78 30.39 3.39
N ASP A 264 -10.43 31.31 2.69
CA ASP A 264 -10.61 32.70 3.10
C ASP A 264 -11.58 32.80 4.29
N GLU A 265 -11.18 33.52 5.34
CA GLU A 265 -12.00 33.79 6.51
C GLU A 265 -13.30 34.55 6.15
N SER A 266 -13.25 35.37 5.08
CA SER A 266 -14.42 36.06 4.56
C SER A 266 -15.53 35.11 4.07
N LYS A 267 -15.18 33.85 3.79
CA LYS A 267 -16.08 32.77 3.35
C LYS A 267 -16.29 31.69 4.42
N SER A 268 -16.13 32.04 5.70
CA SER A 268 -16.29 31.13 6.85
C SER A 268 -17.56 30.27 6.80
N LYS A 269 -18.70 30.84 6.39
CA LYS A 269 -19.96 30.08 6.26
C LYS A 269 -19.90 28.98 5.18
N GLU A 270 -19.34 29.28 4.01
CA GLU A 270 -19.17 28.30 2.93
C GLU A 270 -18.18 27.19 3.33
N LYS A 271 -17.11 27.58 4.05
CA LYS A 271 -16.15 26.64 4.63
C LYS A 271 -16.82 25.68 5.62
N ASP A 272 -17.61 26.21 6.55
CA ASP A 272 -18.36 25.41 7.52
C ASP A 272 -19.32 24.44 6.84
N ASP A 273 -19.99 24.87 5.77
CA ASP A 273 -20.93 24.04 5.02
C ASP A 273 -20.22 22.92 4.24
N HIS A 274 -18.99 23.14 3.76
CA HIS A 274 -18.15 22.06 3.20
C HIS A 274 -17.71 21.06 4.27
N ILE A 275 -17.25 21.54 5.43
CA ILE A 275 -16.80 20.69 6.54
C ILE A 275 -17.94 19.78 7.03
N LYS A 276 -19.16 20.33 7.15
CA LYS A 276 -20.37 19.56 7.50
C LYS A 276 -20.78 18.52 6.46
N GLN A 277 -20.21 18.57 5.25
CA GLN A 277 -20.50 17.65 4.16
C GLN A 277 -19.32 16.72 3.84
N MET A 278 -18.21 16.75 4.59
CA MET A 278 -17.02 15.94 4.30
C MET A 278 -17.33 14.43 4.27
N ASP A 279 -18.17 13.95 5.17
CA ASP A 279 -18.66 12.57 5.18
C ASP A 279 -19.33 12.21 3.85
N LYS A 280 -20.20 13.10 3.34
CA LYS A 280 -20.90 12.94 2.06
C LYS A 280 -19.94 13.00 0.88
N ILE A 281 -18.96 13.91 0.93
CA ILE A 281 -17.94 14.06 -0.12
C ILE A 281 -17.12 12.78 -0.25
N TYR A 282 -16.58 12.24 0.83
CA TYR A 282 -15.81 10.99 0.77
C TYR A 282 -16.69 9.78 0.44
N ARG A 283 -17.93 9.73 0.95
CA ARG A 283 -18.89 8.66 0.61
C ARG A 283 -19.28 8.67 -0.86
N LYS A 284 -19.41 9.86 -1.48
CA LYS A 284 -19.78 10.01 -2.90
C LYS A 284 -18.63 9.89 -3.89
N ALA A 285 -17.38 10.08 -3.44
CA ALA A 285 -16.23 9.85 -4.30
C ALA A 285 -16.27 8.42 -4.87
N GLU A 286 -15.86 8.28 -6.14
CA GLU A 286 -15.79 6.97 -6.79
C GLU A 286 -14.66 6.11 -6.24
N LEU A 287 -13.59 6.80 -5.86
CA LEU A 287 -12.39 6.27 -5.26
C LEU A 287 -11.77 7.36 -4.39
N THR A 288 -11.20 6.97 -3.25
CA THR A 288 -10.35 7.85 -2.44
C THR A 288 -8.91 7.40 -2.53
N ILE A 289 -8.04 8.26 -3.07
CA ILE A 289 -6.59 8.08 -3.01
C ILE A 289 -6.14 8.45 -1.60
N VAL A 290 -5.40 7.56 -0.96
CA VAL A 290 -4.81 7.78 0.35
C VAL A 290 -3.29 7.84 0.20
N ALA A 291 -2.71 9.00 0.47
CA ALA A 291 -1.26 9.17 0.55
C ALA A 291 -0.79 8.75 1.96
N ALA A 292 -0.58 7.45 2.16
CA ALA A 292 -0.11 6.88 3.42
C ALA A 292 1.43 6.95 3.55
N ALA A 293 2.14 7.20 2.46
CA ALA A 293 3.57 7.44 2.43
C ALA A 293 3.93 8.91 2.68
N GLY A 294 5.10 9.15 3.30
CA GLY A 294 5.61 10.49 3.55
C GLY A 294 4.94 11.25 4.69
N GLN A 295 5.30 12.53 4.84
CA GLN A 295 4.86 13.41 5.94
C GLN A 295 4.15 14.69 5.46
N GLY A 296 3.84 14.80 4.16
CA GLY A 296 3.29 16.04 3.61
C GLY A 296 3.09 16.03 2.09
N PRO A 297 2.63 17.16 1.53
CA PRO A 297 2.32 17.30 0.11
C PRO A 297 3.54 17.27 -0.82
N GLU A 298 4.74 17.48 -0.28
CA GLU A 298 5.99 17.47 -1.03
C GLU A 298 6.56 16.06 -1.28
N TYR A 299 5.95 15.03 -0.69
CA TYR A 299 6.51 13.67 -0.77
C TYR A 299 6.27 12.99 -2.12
N GLY A 300 5.10 13.21 -2.74
CA GLY A 300 4.66 12.45 -3.92
C GLY A 300 3.96 11.14 -3.56
N LEU A 301 3.38 10.49 -4.57
CA LEU A 301 2.86 9.13 -4.44
C LEU A 301 3.90 8.14 -4.99
N PRO A 302 4.43 7.22 -4.16
CA PRO A 302 5.46 6.27 -4.58
C PRO A 302 5.05 5.46 -5.83
N GLY A 303 5.89 5.47 -6.86
CA GLY A 303 5.67 4.74 -8.11
C GLY A 303 4.79 5.44 -9.15
N VAL A 304 4.45 6.72 -8.95
CA VAL A 304 3.65 7.52 -9.92
C VAL A 304 4.50 8.59 -10.59
N GLY A 305 5.05 9.50 -9.78
CA GLY A 305 5.86 10.63 -10.23
C GLY A 305 7.35 10.35 -10.05
N SER A 306 8.06 11.32 -9.46
CA SER A 306 9.49 11.21 -9.18
C SER A 306 9.84 10.39 -7.93
N THR A 307 8.83 9.97 -7.16
CA THR A 307 9.02 9.29 -5.87
C THR A 307 9.10 7.78 -6.09
N PRO A 308 10.29 7.14 -5.93
CA PRO A 308 10.41 5.71 -6.10
C PRO A 308 9.85 4.96 -4.88
N ARG A 309 9.45 3.71 -5.11
CA ARG A 309 9.09 2.75 -4.07
C ARG A 309 10.33 2.11 -3.48
N ILE A 310 10.21 1.63 -2.24
CA ILE A 310 11.19 0.74 -1.62
C ILE A 310 11.25 -0.54 -2.46
N PRO A 311 12.42 -0.92 -3.00
CA PRO A 311 12.54 -2.10 -3.83
C PRO A 311 12.12 -3.37 -3.10
N GLN A 312 11.38 -4.23 -3.79
CA GLN A 312 10.94 -5.52 -3.27
C GLN A 312 12.15 -6.44 -3.07
N PRO A 313 12.44 -6.89 -1.83
CA PRO A 313 13.55 -7.80 -1.60
C PRO A 313 13.35 -9.11 -2.38
N SER A 314 14.35 -9.47 -3.18
CA SER A 314 14.35 -10.71 -3.95
C SER A 314 15.77 -11.21 -4.22
N VAL A 315 15.91 -12.51 -4.49
CA VAL A 315 17.16 -13.12 -4.95
C VAL A 315 16.87 -14.28 -5.91
N GLN A 316 17.65 -14.35 -6.98
CA GLN A 316 17.64 -15.48 -7.93
C GLN A 316 18.68 -16.52 -7.49
N ILE A 317 18.27 -17.79 -7.42
CA ILE A 317 19.08 -18.94 -7.01
C ILE A 317 18.87 -20.05 -8.03
N GLY A 318 19.77 -20.15 -9.02
CA GLY A 318 19.55 -21.05 -10.16
C GLY A 318 18.21 -20.79 -10.83
N LYS A 319 17.35 -21.82 -10.93
CA LYS A 319 15.99 -21.75 -11.50
C LYS A 319 14.92 -21.22 -10.53
N HIS A 320 15.29 -20.92 -9.29
CA HIS A 320 14.37 -20.47 -8.25
C HIS A 320 14.55 -18.98 -7.99
N THR A 321 13.46 -18.31 -7.64
CA THR A 321 13.47 -16.92 -7.17
C THR A 321 12.77 -16.85 -5.83
N LEU A 322 13.44 -16.34 -4.81
CA LEU A 322 12.78 -15.97 -3.56
C LEU A 322 12.40 -14.50 -3.63
N ILE A 323 11.14 -14.18 -3.41
CA ILE A 323 10.62 -12.82 -3.52
C ILE A 323 9.74 -12.49 -2.30
N SER A 324 9.93 -11.30 -1.74
CA SER A 324 9.15 -10.80 -0.60
C SER A 324 7.71 -10.44 -0.99
N THR A 325 6.74 -10.84 -0.18
CA THR A 325 5.33 -10.39 -0.29
C THR A 325 5.11 -8.97 0.22
N MET A 326 6.19 -8.32 0.68
CA MET A 326 6.20 -7.00 1.29
C MET A 326 5.33 -6.94 2.56
N THR A 327 5.35 -5.81 3.25
CA THR A 327 4.71 -5.64 4.54
C THR A 327 3.19 -5.70 4.41
N THR A 328 2.51 -6.18 5.44
CA THR A 328 1.04 -6.29 5.41
C THR A 328 0.37 -4.91 5.36
N PRO A 329 -0.75 -4.76 4.61
CA PRO A 329 -1.44 -3.47 4.51
C PRO A 329 -1.81 -2.92 5.88
N ARG A 330 -2.35 -3.77 6.77
CA ARG A 330 -2.70 -3.35 8.14
C ARG A 330 -1.50 -2.72 8.83
N PHE A 331 -0.36 -3.41 8.88
CA PHE A 331 0.82 -2.86 9.57
C PHE A 331 1.28 -1.52 8.98
N MET A 332 1.33 -1.41 7.64
CA MET A 332 1.74 -0.17 6.97
C MET A 332 0.79 0.98 7.26
N ILE A 333 -0.51 0.73 7.23
CA ILE A 333 -1.54 1.75 7.50
C ILE A 333 -1.45 2.20 8.96
N TYR A 334 -1.49 1.27 9.93
CA TYR A 334 -1.41 1.60 11.36
C TYR A 334 -0.12 2.34 11.74
N SER A 335 0.98 2.02 11.06
CA SER A 335 2.28 2.66 11.28
C SER A 335 2.45 3.97 10.49
N SER A 336 1.51 4.28 9.59
CA SER A 336 1.60 5.50 8.79
C SER A 336 1.28 6.73 9.65
N PRO A 337 1.93 7.86 9.40
CA PRO A 337 1.59 9.10 10.09
C PRO A 337 0.19 9.58 9.68
N TRP A 338 -0.26 9.21 8.48
CA TRP A 338 -1.64 9.43 8.02
C TRP A 338 -2.67 8.84 9.00
N TYR A 339 -2.46 7.62 9.52
CA TYR A 339 -3.39 6.98 10.45
C TYR A 339 -3.46 7.64 11.84
N SER A 340 -2.43 8.41 12.22
CA SER A 340 -2.38 9.06 13.53
C SER A 340 -3.30 10.29 13.66
N ARG A 341 -3.89 10.77 12.56
CA ARG A 341 -4.70 11.99 12.54
C ARG A 341 -6.19 11.69 12.73
N GLY A 342 -6.88 12.49 13.54
CA GLY A 342 -8.31 12.29 13.80
C GLY A 342 -9.17 12.46 12.53
N TRP A 343 -8.81 13.38 11.65
CA TRP A 343 -9.56 13.66 10.42
C TRP A 343 -9.48 12.52 9.41
N THR A 344 -8.30 11.93 9.20
CA THR A 344 -8.09 10.85 8.22
C THR A 344 -8.91 9.60 8.55
N TYR A 345 -9.28 9.40 9.81
CA TYR A 345 -10.24 8.36 10.21
C TYR A 345 -11.61 8.55 9.54
N GLN A 346 -12.16 9.77 9.54
CA GLN A 346 -13.42 10.08 8.88
C GLN A 346 -13.31 9.87 7.36
N GLU A 347 -12.22 10.33 6.77
CA GLU A 347 -11.95 10.21 5.34
C GLU A 347 -11.89 8.73 4.92
N GLY A 348 -11.19 7.92 5.71
CA GLY A 348 -11.06 6.48 5.50
C GLY A 348 -12.39 5.73 5.67
N ILE A 349 -13.12 5.98 6.75
CA ILE A 349 -14.35 5.23 7.07
C ILE A 349 -15.53 5.60 6.17
N CYS A 350 -15.61 6.87 5.73
CA CYS A 350 -16.67 7.30 4.83
C CYS A 350 -16.44 6.85 3.39
N SER A 351 -15.20 6.54 3.00
CA SER A 351 -14.85 6.12 1.65
C SER A 351 -15.29 4.69 1.34
N ARG A 352 -16.10 4.51 0.28
CA ARG A 352 -16.54 3.17 -0.17
C ARG A 352 -15.42 2.35 -0.81
N ARG A 353 -14.45 3.03 -1.43
CA ARG A 353 -13.29 2.45 -2.10
C ARG A 353 -12.07 3.30 -1.80
N ARG A 354 -10.97 2.67 -1.44
CA ARG A 354 -9.72 3.32 -1.07
C ARG A 354 -8.57 2.71 -1.85
N LEU A 355 -7.70 3.58 -2.35
CA LEU A 355 -6.46 3.23 -3.01
C LEU A 355 -5.31 3.83 -2.20
N LEU A 356 -4.61 2.98 -1.45
CA LEU A 356 -3.63 3.41 -0.47
C LEU A 356 -2.22 3.26 -1.03
N PHE A 357 -1.53 4.39 -1.19
CA PHE A 357 -0.14 4.45 -1.64
C PHE A 357 0.78 4.45 -0.42
N THR A 358 1.58 3.40 -0.31
CA THR A 358 2.64 3.28 0.71
C THR A 358 4.01 3.31 0.04
N ASP A 359 5.07 3.42 0.84
CA ASP A 359 6.44 3.36 0.32
C ASP A 359 6.77 2.03 -0.37
N GLU A 360 6.04 0.95 -0.08
CA GLU A 360 6.36 -0.38 -0.58
C GLU A 360 5.51 -0.79 -1.78
N GLN A 361 4.21 -0.53 -1.73
CA GLN A 361 3.23 -1.01 -2.70
C GLN A 361 1.89 -0.28 -2.56
N VAL A 362 1.00 -0.50 -3.52
CA VAL A 362 -0.37 -0.01 -3.49
C VAL A 362 -1.34 -1.07 -2.95
N PHE A 363 -2.30 -0.63 -2.15
CA PHE A 363 -3.40 -1.47 -1.68
C PHE A 363 -4.74 -0.91 -2.14
N PHE A 364 -5.68 -1.80 -2.43
CA PHE A 364 -7.07 -1.43 -2.68
C PHE A 364 -7.97 -2.03 -1.61
N GLU A 365 -8.89 -1.24 -1.09
CA GLU A 365 -9.89 -1.71 -0.12
C GLU A 365 -11.27 -1.14 -0.43
N CYS A 366 -12.25 -2.01 -0.57
CA CYS A 366 -13.67 -1.68 -0.59
C CYS A 366 -14.40 -2.44 0.53
N GLN A 367 -15.74 -2.41 0.54
CA GLN A 367 -16.52 -3.09 1.59
C GLN A 367 -16.47 -4.62 1.50
N GLN A 368 -16.13 -5.19 0.35
CA GLN A 368 -16.16 -6.65 0.11
C GLN A 368 -14.80 -7.24 -0.24
N MET A 369 -13.80 -6.40 -0.53
CA MET A 369 -12.54 -6.84 -1.10
C MET A 369 -11.37 -6.00 -0.60
N SER A 370 -10.26 -6.66 -0.32
CA SER A 370 -8.96 -6.05 -0.06
C SER A 370 -7.94 -6.70 -0.97
N CYS A 371 -7.22 -5.89 -1.75
CA CYS A 371 -6.21 -6.33 -2.71
C CYS A 371 -4.85 -5.72 -2.37
N ARG A 372 -3.81 -6.46 -2.76
CA ARG A 372 -2.41 -6.12 -2.58
C ARG A 372 -1.70 -6.28 -3.92
N GLU A 373 -0.87 -5.31 -4.29
CA GLU A 373 -0.15 -5.32 -5.57
C GLU A 373 0.81 -6.52 -5.73
N THR A 374 1.57 -6.87 -4.68
CA THR A 374 2.53 -7.98 -4.73
C THR A 374 1.87 -9.35 -4.80
N VAL A 375 0.65 -9.51 -4.30
CA VAL A 375 -0.03 -10.81 -4.30
C VAL A 375 -0.92 -10.86 -5.51
N ASP A 376 -0.51 -11.66 -6.49
CA ASP A 376 -1.36 -12.00 -7.60
C ASP A 376 -2.44 -12.92 -7.07
N TYR A 377 -3.60 -12.38 -6.74
CA TYR A 377 -4.79 -13.21 -6.74
C TYR A 377 -4.91 -13.60 -8.21
N MET A 378 -4.62 -14.86 -8.56
CA MET A 378 -4.88 -15.35 -9.91
C MET A 378 -6.40 -15.26 -10.13
N TRP A 379 -6.84 -14.10 -10.62
CA TRP A 379 -8.18 -13.89 -11.11
C TRP A 379 -8.31 -14.87 -12.27
N PRO A 380 -9.33 -15.75 -12.31
CA PRO A 380 -9.62 -16.45 -13.54
C PRO A 380 -9.86 -15.37 -14.59
N THR A 381 -8.91 -15.20 -15.51
CA THR A 381 -9.18 -14.48 -16.76
C THR A 381 -10.44 -15.13 -17.29
N SER A 382 -11.51 -14.34 -17.47
CA SER A 382 -12.75 -14.85 -18.06
C SER A 382 -12.36 -15.67 -19.27
N ASN A 383 -12.48 -16.99 -19.14
CA ASN A 383 -12.17 -17.91 -20.22
C ASN A 383 -12.90 -17.37 -21.43
N GLY A 384 -12.12 -17.08 -22.48
CA GLY A 384 -12.67 -16.71 -23.76
C GLY A 384 -13.83 -17.63 -24.05
N THR A 385 -14.97 -17.03 -24.37
CA THR A 385 -16.08 -17.71 -25.02
C THR A 385 -15.50 -18.51 -26.18
N SER A 386 -15.31 -19.81 -25.94
CA SER A 386 -15.20 -20.80 -26.99
C SER A 386 -16.52 -20.75 -27.74
N ALA A 387 -16.47 -20.20 -28.96
CA ALA A 387 -17.49 -20.42 -29.98
C ALA A 387 -17.60 -21.90 -30.33
#